data_AF-A0A3G8JR77-F1
#
_entry.id   AF-A0A3G8JR77-F1
#
_cell.length_a   1.000
_cell.length_b   1.000
_cell.length_c   1.000
_cell.angle_alpha   90.00
_cell.angle_beta   90.00
_cell.angle_gamma   90.00
#
_symmetry.space_group_name_H-M   'P 1'
#
loop_
_entity.id
_entity.type
_entity.pdbx_description
1 polymer ?
#
loop_
_entity_poly.entity_id
_entity_poly.type
_entity_poly.pdbx_seq_one_letter_code
_entity_poly.pdbx_strand_id
1 'polypeptide(L)' 'MAKGKRTFQPNNRRRSRVHGFRLRMRTRAGRAIVNGRRSKGRAKLTA' A
#
# COMPACT_ATOMS: atom_id res chain seq x y z
N MET A 1 -0.96 21.79 27.47
CA MET A 1 -0.48 21.62 26.08
C MET A 1 -1.45 20.69 25.33
N ALA A 2 -2.09 21.14 24.25
CA ALA A 2 -3.02 20.29 23.52
C ALA A 2 -2.26 19.13 22.83
N LYS A 3 -2.74 17.89 23.03
CA LYS A 3 -2.16 16.66 22.50
C LYS A 3 -2.28 16.66 20.96
N GLY A 4 -1.16 16.80 20.27
CA GLY A 4 -1.12 16.81 18.80
C GLY A 4 -1.67 15.53 18.18
N LYS A 5 -2.41 15.69 17.07
CA LYS A 5 -2.92 14.57 16.28
C LYS A 5 -1.76 13.71 15.75
N ARG A 6 -1.84 12.40 15.95
CA ARG A 6 -0.81 11.46 15.48
C ARG A 6 -0.87 11.32 13.96
N THR A 7 0.28 11.05 13.33
CA THR A 7 0.44 11.00 11.87
C THR A 7 -0.43 9.91 11.23
N PHE A 8 -0.49 8.73 11.85
CA PHE A 8 -1.34 7.65 11.38
C PHE A 8 -2.73 7.78 11.97
N GLN A 9 -3.69 8.06 11.09
CA GLN A 9 -5.12 8.04 11.38
C GLN A 9 -5.74 6.97 10.49
N PRO A 10 -6.05 5.76 11.02
CA PRO A 10 -6.41 4.61 10.21
C PRO A 10 -7.72 4.85 9.46
N ASN A 11 -7.71 4.56 8.16
CA ASN A 11 -8.92 4.51 7.34
C ASN A 11 -8.74 3.44 6.27
N ASN A 12 -9.53 2.37 6.36
CA ASN A 12 -9.42 1.21 5.47
C ASN A 12 -9.72 1.57 4.01
N ARG A 13 -10.75 2.40 3.75
CA ARG A 13 -11.10 2.84 2.38
C ARG A 13 -9.94 3.62 1.75
N ARG A 14 -9.30 4.51 2.52
CA ARG A 14 -8.13 5.28 2.06
C ARG A 14 -6.94 4.36 1.79
N ARG A 15 -6.65 3.43 2.72
CA ARG A 15 -5.55 2.46 2.58
C ARG A 15 -5.70 1.61 1.31
N SER A 16 -6.87 1.02 1.07
CA SER A 16 -7.10 0.16 -0.10
C SER A 16 -7.04 0.94 -1.42
N ARG A 17 -7.50 2.20 -1.45
CA ARG A 17 -7.43 3.04 -2.65
C ARG A 17 -6.01 3.48 -3.00
N VAL A 18 -5.20 3.82 -1.99
CA VAL A 18 -3.85 4.39 -2.19
C VAL A 18 -2.75 3.33 -2.22
N HIS A 19 -2.91 2.21 -1.52
CA HIS A 19 -1.86 1.20 -1.37
C HIS A 19 -2.27 -0.21 -1.79
N GLY A 20 -3.54 -0.41 -2.16
CA GLY A 20 -4.06 -1.72 -2.54
C GLY A 20 -3.61 -2.20 -3.91
N PHE A 21 -3.88 -3.48 -4.17
CA PHE A 21 -3.46 -4.20 -5.39
C PHE A 21 -3.92 -3.54 -6.68
N ARG A 22 -5.18 -3.08 -6.76
CA ARG A 22 -5.75 -2.46 -7.96
C ARG A 22 -4.98 -1.22 -8.39
N LEU A 23 -4.49 -0.40 -7.45
CA LEU A 23 -3.69 0.77 -7.78
C LEU A 23 -2.31 0.36 -8.29
N ARG A 24 -1.68 -0.63 -7.65
CA ARG A 24 -0.37 -1.16 -8.10
C ARG A 24 -0.45 -1.73 -9.52
N MET A 25 -1.51 -2.44 -9.85
CA MET A 25 -1.64 -3.05 -11.19
C MET A 25 -1.93 -2.03 -12.30
N ARG A 26 -2.41 -0.82 -11.98
CA ARG A 26 -2.75 0.21 -12.96
C ARG A 26 -1.54 0.71 -13.74
N THR A 27 -0.41 0.97 -13.07
CA THR A 27 0.77 1.58 -13.70
C THR A 27 1.87 0.56 -13.95
N ARG A 28 2.74 0.83 -14.93
CA ARG A 28 3.92 -0.01 -15.22
C ARG A 28 4.82 -0.16 -13.99
N ALA A 29 5.11 0.94 -13.31
CA ALA A 29 5.93 0.95 -12.09
C ALA A 29 5.29 0.13 -10.97
N GLY A 30 3.97 0.23 -10.77
CA GLY A 30 3.28 -0.54 -9.74
C GLY A 30 3.29 -2.05 -10.00
N ARG A 31 3.17 -2.47 -11.27
CA ARG A 31 3.33 -3.89 -11.67
C ARG A 31 4.74 -4.41 -11.39
N ALA A 32 5.77 -3.61 -11.68
CA ALA A 32 7.16 -3.97 -11.38
C ALA A 32 7.38 -4.20 -9.87
N ILE A 33 6.80 -3.35 -9.01
CA ILE A 33 6.86 -3.53 -7.55
C ILE A 33 6.22 -4.84 -7.11
N VAL A 34 5.03 -5.17 -7.63
CA VAL A 34 4.34 -6.43 -7.29
C VAL A 34 5.17 -7.63 -7.73
N ASN A 35 5.74 -7.60 -8.94
CA ASN A 35 6.59 -8.67 -9.44
C ASN A 35 7.85 -8.85 -8.60
N GLY A 36 8.52 -7.77 -8.20
CA GLY A 36 9.66 -7.84 -7.28
C GLY A 36 9.30 -8.40 -5.90
N ARG A 37 8.08 -8.15 -5.41
CA ARG A 37 7.59 -8.75 -4.16
C ARG A 37 7.28 -10.24 -4.30
N ARG A 38 6.78 -10.67 -5.46
CA ARG A 38 6.55 -12.09 -5.78
C ARG A 38 7.86 -12.86 -5.91
N SER A 39 8.85 -12.33 -6.64
CA SER A 39 10.15 -12.99 -6.78
C SER A 39 10.87 -13.13 -5.43
N LYS A 40 10.71 -12.15 -4.53
CA LYS A 40 11.20 -12.23 -3.16
C LYS A 40 10.43 -13.21 -2.27
N GLY A 41 9.32 -13.79 -2.72
CA GLY A 41 8.50 -14.73 -1.95
C GLY A 41 7.69 -14.09 -0.82
N ARG A 42 7.30 -12.82 -0.93
CA ARG A 42 6.52 -12.16 0.12
C ARG A 42 5.09 -12.72 0.17
N ALA A 43 4.70 -13.26 1.33
CA ALA A 43 3.33 -13.76 1.56
C ALA A 43 2.24 -12.70 1.35
N LYS A 44 2.50 -11.44 1.73
CA LYS A 44 1.60 -10.30 1.48
C LYS A 44 2.22 -9.34 0.46
N LEU A 45 1.59 -9.21 -0.71
CA LEU A 45 2.12 -8.40 -1.82
C LEU A 45 1.74 -6.92 -1.74
N THR A 46 0.55 -6.58 -1.25
CA THR A 46 0.09 -5.19 -1.10
C THR A 46 -0.56 -4.97 0.26
N ALA A 47 -0.90 -3.70 0.55
CA ALA A 47 -1.43 -3.26 1.83
C ALA A 47 -2.87 -3.73 2.07
#